data_AF-A0A1G0WJJ0-F1
#
_entry.id   AF-A0A1G0WJJ0-F1
#
_cell.length_a   1.000
_cell.length_b   1.000
_cell.length_c   1.000
_cell.angle_alpha   90.00
_cell.angle_beta   90.00
_cell.angle_gamma   90.00
#
_symmetry.space_group_name_H-M   'P 1'
#
loop_
_entity.id
_entity.type
_entity.pdbx_description
1 polymer ?
#
loop_
_entity_poly.entity_id
_entity_poly.type
_entity_poly.pdbx_seq_one_letter_code
_entity_poly.pdbx_strand_id
1 'polypeptide(L)'
;MSYESVDKLQKALVENVFHYAKDSKKAAGRALGTLVEIITYYLLKTWDFNNYISIEKGLKEYGNPEISHNVEYSLHPIIRSTDLLINKTEKSITASQILKELNNQNFSLSGLSRKTNNLLSKEGILRNACAIAESKNSFLLCSIKSQKGPNIELCVYEQNSKPFAVFECKRVGVEEGISKGPQTIEKAKQGAYVARTASSLQKIRTESGEMYGIIYKSDNTFYIKPYTEFMEEIIFSNNTELLRRFIMTIGVVSNHGNWFTSENQNKEMKVLAQSYDWLLFLSDKGLSEFIDKLIMNPKRIHLPIRDAFISSYSEKKVKNQFTKVQMNLDADRILLDYFSINKKKIESWFNVISPKKKHLSELKSELNELKNKNWKEILK
;
A
#
# COMPACT_ATOMS: atom_id res chain seq x y z
N MET A 1 -11.61 25.43 -8.64
CA MET A 1 -12.64 24.71 -9.42
C MET A 1 -12.47 23.24 -9.12
N SER A 2 -13.47 22.54 -8.58
CA SER A 2 -13.35 21.09 -8.34
C SER A 2 -13.56 20.34 -9.66
N TYR A 3 -12.56 19.60 -10.11
CA TYR A 3 -12.69 18.72 -11.28
C TYR A 3 -13.61 17.55 -10.92
N GLU A 4 -14.77 17.45 -11.55
CA GLU A 4 -15.76 16.43 -11.18
C GLU A 4 -15.45 15.03 -11.71
N SER A 5 -14.53 14.89 -12.67
CA SER A 5 -14.10 13.59 -13.22
C SER A 5 -12.59 13.48 -13.34
N VAL A 6 -12.08 12.24 -13.27
CA VAL A 6 -10.64 11.99 -13.44
C VAL A 6 -10.16 12.28 -14.86
N ASP A 7 -11.02 12.23 -15.88
CA ASP A 7 -10.64 12.64 -17.24
C ASP A 7 -10.37 14.14 -17.32
N LYS A 8 -11.18 14.96 -16.64
CA LYS A 8 -10.93 16.41 -16.51
C LYS A 8 -9.63 16.67 -15.74
N LEU A 9 -9.36 15.91 -14.68
CA LEU A 9 -8.08 15.97 -13.96
C LEU A 9 -6.91 15.59 -14.85
N GLN A 10 -7.03 14.52 -15.65
CA GLN A 10 -5.97 14.07 -16.53
C GLN A 10 -5.68 15.13 -17.60
N LYS A 11 -6.72 15.75 -18.18
CA LYS A 11 -6.56 16.89 -19.10
C LYS A 11 -5.87 18.07 -18.41
N ALA A 12 -6.27 18.42 -17.19
CA ALA A 12 -5.63 19.49 -16.43
C ALA A 12 -4.14 19.18 -16.14
N LEU A 13 -3.79 17.94 -15.79
CA LEU A 13 -2.40 17.52 -15.61
C LEU A 13 -1.62 17.56 -16.93
N VAL A 14 -2.24 17.16 -18.04
CA VAL A 14 -1.64 17.26 -19.38
C VAL A 14 -1.28 18.71 -19.69
N GLU A 15 -2.22 19.63 -19.53
CA GLU A 15 -2.04 21.05 -19.87
C GLU A 15 -1.02 21.72 -18.95
N ASN A 16 -1.10 21.48 -17.64
CA ASN A 16 -0.34 22.26 -16.66
C ASN A 16 1.00 21.64 -16.26
N VAL A 17 1.17 20.32 -16.42
CA VAL A 17 2.36 19.60 -15.94
C VAL A 17 3.07 18.85 -17.05
N PHE A 18 2.33 18.15 -17.92
CA PHE A 18 2.90 17.22 -18.90
C PHE A 18 2.87 17.74 -20.34
N HIS A 19 2.67 19.04 -20.57
CA HIS A 19 2.56 19.63 -21.92
C HIS A 19 3.83 19.42 -22.76
N TYR A 20 4.98 19.28 -22.11
CA TYR A 20 6.27 19.00 -22.75
C TYR A 20 6.42 17.53 -23.21
N ALA A 21 5.62 16.60 -22.68
CA ALA A 21 5.83 15.18 -22.89
C ALA A 21 5.23 14.72 -24.24
N LYS A 22 6.01 13.93 -25.00
CA LYS A 22 5.59 13.35 -26.29
C LYS A 22 4.28 12.57 -26.22
N ASP A 23 4.03 11.88 -25.11
CA ASP A 23 2.76 11.20 -24.80
C ASP A 23 2.25 11.71 -23.44
N SER A 24 1.78 12.95 -23.44
CA SER A 24 1.34 13.68 -22.26
C SER A 24 0.18 13.00 -21.54
N LYS A 25 -0.78 12.42 -22.29
CA LYS A 25 -1.92 11.68 -21.72
C LYS A 25 -1.43 10.46 -20.93
N LYS A 26 -0.52 9.66 -21.48
CA LYS A 26 0.05 8.50 -20.77
C LYS A 26 0.88 8.92 -19.55
N ALA A 27 1.63 10.01 -19.65
CA ALA A 27 2.40 10.54 -18.52
C ALA A 27 1.49 10.97 -17.36
N ALA A 28 0.44 11.75 -17.65
CA ALA A 28 -0.59 12.12 -16.67
C ALA A 28 -1.29 10.89 -16.08
N GLY A 29 -1.60 9.88 -16.90
CA GLY A 29 -2.20 8.62 -16.44
C GLY A 29 -1.31 7.84 -15.46
N ARG A 30 0.02 7.83 -15.67
CA ARG A 30 0.98 7.21 -14.74
C ARG A 30 1.08 7.99 -13.42
N ALA A 31 1.07 9.32 -13.50
CA ALA A 31 1.05 10.16 -12.31
C ALA A 31 -0.21 9.91 -11.46
N LEU A 32 -1.37 9.77 -12.10
CA LEU A 32 -2.63 9.41 -11.42
C LEU A 32 -2.52 8.05 -10.70
N GLY A 33 -1.92 7.04 -11.32
CA GLY A 33 -1.64 5.76 -10.64
C GLY A 33 -0.77 5.93 -9.40
N THR A 34 0.30 6.73 -9.51
CA THR A 34 1.17 7.04 -8.36
C THR A 34 0.41 7.77 -7.24
N LEU A 35 -0.55 8.63 -7.58
CA LEU A 35 -1.38 9.33 -6.59
C LEU A 35 -2.29 8.37 -5.82
N VAL A 36 -2.88 7.36 -6.47
CA VAL A 36 -3.65 6.29 -5.79
C VAL A 36 -2.77 5.56 -4.79
N GLU A 37 -1.54 5.21 -5.20
CA GLU A 37 -0.55 4.56 -4.33
C GLU A 37 -0.22 5.43 -3.11
N ILE A 38 0.09 6.71 -3.33
CA ILE A 38 0.42 7.69 -2.28
C ILE A 38 -0.76 7.83 -1.29
N ILE A 39 -1.98 8.04 -1.79
CA ILE A 39 -3.15 8.20 -0.92
C ILE A 39 -3.35 6.95 -0.05
N THR A 40 -3.22 5.76 -0.65
CA THR A 40 -3.32 4.48 0.08
C THR A 40 -2.23 4.36 1.15
N TYR A 41 -0.97 4.70 0.82
CA TYR A 41 0.14 4.65 1.77
C TYR A 41 -0.08 5.56 2.99
N TYR A 42 -0.47 6.82 2.78
CA TYR A 42 -0.70 7.76 3.89
C TYR A 42 -2.00 7.45 4.67
N LEU A 43 -3.00 6.84 4.04
CA LEU A 43 -4.16 6.29 4.75
C LEU A 43 -3.71 5.22 5.75
N LEU A 44 -2.89 4.26 5.31
CA LEU A 44 -2.36 3.19 6.18
C LEU A 44 -1.49 3.75 7.31
N LYS A 45 -0.62 4.75 7.04
CA LYS A 45 0.14 5.44 8.10
C LYS A 45 -0.80 6.07 9.15
N THR A 46 -1.89 6.69 8.71
CA THR A 46 -2.89 7.36 9.58
C THR A 46 -3.75 6.36 10.36
N TRP A 47 -3.76 5.10 9.93
CA TRP A 47 -4.32 3.96 10.66
C TRP A 47 -3.30 3.28 11.56
N ASP A 48 -2.13 3.88 11.79
CA ASP A 48 -1.08 3.36 12.66
C ASP A 48 -0.43 2.06 12.14
N PHE A 49 -0.32 1.91 10.82
CA PHE A 49 0.38 0.80 10.17
C PHE A 49 1.79 1.17 9.68
N ASN A 50 2.31 2.36 9.98
CA ASN A 50 3.61 2.84 9.47
C ASN A 50 4.74 1.80 9.60
N ASN A 51 4.86 1.18 10.77
CA ASN A 51 5.93 0.22 11.07
C ASN A 51 5.61 -1.22 10.61
N TYR A 52 4.42 -1.45 10.09
CA TYR A 52 3.97 -2.75 9.57
C TYR A 52 4.08 -2.82 8.05
N ILE A 53 4.17 -1.67 7.37
CA ILE A 53 4.26 -1.60 5.91
C ILE A 53 5.64 -2.04 5.42
N SER A 54 5.62 -2.89 4.40
CA SER A 54 6.71 -3.17 3.48
C SER A 54 6.24 -2.86 2.06
N ILE A 55 7.11 -2.29 1.23
CA ILE A 55 6.80 -1.82 -0.12
C ILE A 55 7.48 -2.73 -1.15
N GLU A 56 6.75 -3.12 -2.19
CA GLU A 56 7.27 -3.88 -3.35
C GLU A 56 8.00 -5.17 -2.94
N LYS A 57 7.43 -5.90 -1.98
CA LYS A 57 7.98 -7.19 -1.53
C LYS A 57 7.40 -8.36 -2.32
N GLY A 58 8.27 -9.33 -2.61
CA GLY A 58 7.87 -10.60 -3.21
C GLY A 58 6.98 -11.40 -2.25
N LEU A 59 5.80 -11.78 -2.74
CA LEU A 59 4.80 -12.59 -2.10
C LEU A 59 4.73 -13.94 -2.81
N LYS A 60 4.98 -15.01 -2.06
CA LYS A 60 4.92 -16.38 -2.58
C LYS A 60 3.48 -16.87 -2.65
N GLU A 61 3.19 -17.72 -3.62
CA GLU A 61 1.89 -18.38 -3.69
C GLU A 61 1.73 -19.42 -2.56
N TYR A 62 0.50 -19.56 -2.09
CA TYR A 62 0.12 -20.59 -1.14
C TYR A 62 0.31 -21.97 -1.78
N GLY A 63 1.13 -22.80 -1.13
CA GLY A 63 1.44 -24.16 -1.61
C GLY A 63 2.44 -24.22 -2.77
N ASN A 64 2.89 -23.10 -3.34
CA ASN A 64 3.90 -23.06 -4.40
C ASN A 64 4.93 -21.93 -4.20
N PRO A 65 5.97 -22.14 -3.37
CA PRO A 65 6.92 -21.09 -3.02
C PRO A 65 7.91 -20.72 -4.13
N GLU A 66 7.89 -21.43 -5.26
CA GLU A 66 8.71 -21.12 -6.45
C GLU A 66 8.11 -19.98 -7.28
N ILE A 67 6.79 -19.77 -7.16
CA ILE A 67 6.09 -18.65 -7.81
C ILE A 67 6.00 -17.49 -6.81
N SER A 68 6.47 -16.32 -7.23
CA SER A 68 6.42 -15.10 -6.41
C SER A 68 6.01 -13.88 -7.22
N HIS A 69 5.26 -12.98 -6.56
CA HIS A 69 4.68 -11.77 -7.14
C HIS A 69 5.08 -10.56 -6.32
N ASN A 70 5.40 -9.43 -6.95
CA ASN A 70 5.62 -8.19 -6.21
C ASN A 70 4.28 -7.51 -5.95
N VAL A 71 3.98 -7.25 -4.68
CA VAL A 71 2.79 -6.49 -4.26
C VAL A 71 3.13 -5.06 -3.90
N GLU A 72 2.23 -4.09 -4.14
CA GLU A 72 2.51 -2.68 -3.85
C GLU A 72 2.80 -2.45 -2.37
N TYR A 73 1.93 -2.94 -1.48
CA TYR A 73 2.16 -2.94 -0.04
C TYR A 73 1.84 -4.29 0.60
N SER A 74 2.57 -4.59 1.67
CA SER A 74 2.31 -5.75 2.52
C SER A 74 2.45 -5.34 3.97
N LEU A 75 1.60 -5.87 4.84
CA LEU A 75 1.60 -5.61 6.28
C LEU A 75 2.13 -6.84 7.00
N HIS A 76 3.23 -6.66 7.73
CA HIS A 76 3.97 -7.76 8.35
C HIS A 76 3.99 -7.62 9.87
N PRO A 77 3.90 -8.74 10.62
CA PRO A 77 4.08 -8.71 12.07
C PRO A 77 5.44 -8.16 12.46
N ILE A 78 5.47 -7.32 13.50
CA ILE A 78 6.71 -6.83 14.12
C ILE A 78 7.19 -7.88 15.13
N ILE A 79 8.41 -8.36 14.95
CA ILE A 79 9.08 -9.32 15.84
C ILE A 79 9.71 -8.60 17.04
N ARG A 80 10.37 -7.47 16.76
CA ARG A 80 11.03 -6.61 17.74
C ARG A 80 11.26 -5.22 17.14
N SER A 81 11.41 -4.22 18.00
CA SER A 81 11.73 -2.86 17.61
C SER A 81 12.64 -2.19 18.64
N THR A 82 13.37 -1.16 18.20
CA THR A 82 14.14 -0.28 19.07
C THR A 82 14.17 1.12 18.46
N ASP A 83 14.37 2.13 19.29
CA ASP A 83 14.52 3.51 18.86
C ASP A 83 15.99 3.92 18.90
N LEU A 84 16.41 4.70 17.90
CA LEU A 84 17.76 5.25 17.81
C LEU A 84 17.69 6.77 17.72
N LEU A 85 18.68 7.42 18.31
CA LEU A 85 18.89 8.85 18.12
C LEU A 85 20.10 9.05 17.21
N ILE A 86 19.89 9.69 16.07
CA ILE A 86 20.96 10.02 15.13
C ILE A 86 21.01 11.53 14.93
N ASN A 87 22.21 12.11 15.01
CA ASN A 87 22.43 13.49 14.64
C ASN A 87 22.42 13.65 13.11
N LYS A 88 21.46 14.43 12.60
CA LYS A 88 21.34 14.84 11.20
C LYS A 88 22.49 15.78 10.87
N THR A 89 23.48 15.24 10.18
CA THR A 89 24.52 16.02 9.51
C THR A 89 24.05 16.39 8.10
N GLU A 90 24.86 17.14 7.36
CA GLU A 90 24.64 17.38 5.91
C GLU A 90 24.77 16.11 5.06
N LYS A 91 25.20 14.98 5.65
CA LYS A 91 25.36 13.69 4.98
C LYS A 91 24.07 12.89 4.99
N SER A 92 23.97 11.93 4.08
CA SER A 92 22.90 10.94 4.05
C SER A 92 22.90 10.05 5.31
N ILE A 93 21.72 9.64 5.76
CA ILE A 93 21.54 8.60 6.77
C ILE A 93 21.49 7.25 6.05
N THR A 94 22.53 6.45 6.22
CA THR A 94 22.73 5.19 5.48
C THR A 94 22.40 3.97 6.35
N ALA A 95 22.09 2.83 5.72
CA ALA A 95 21.94 1.55 6.43
C ALA A 95 23.19 1.21 7.26
N SER A 96 24.41 1.44 6.73
CA SER A 96 25.65 1.19 7.47
C SER A 96 25.76 2.01 8.76
N GLN A 97 25.34 3.28 8.73
CA GLN A 97 25.33 4.12 9.92
C GLN A 97 24.32 3.61 10.96
N ILE A 98 23.11 3.25 10.53
CA ILE A 98 22.06 2.74 11.40
C ILE A 98 22.49 1.40 12.05
N LEU A 99 23.04 0.47 11.26
CA LEU A 99 23.50 -0.82 11.77
C LEU A 99 24.68 -0.70 12.75
N LYS A 100 25.56 0.27 12.54
CA LYS A 100 26.64 0.57 13.51
C LYS A 100 26.05 1.01 14.85
N GLU A 101 25.05 1.89 14.83
CA GLU A 101 24.42 2.38 16.06
C GLU A 101 23.62 1.28 16.78
N LEU A 102 22.97 0.39 16.03
CA LEU A 102 22.32 -0.80 16.59
C LEU A 102 23.31 -1.73 17.31
N ASN A 103 24.48 -1.96 16.71
CA ASN A 103 25.54 -2.74 17.36
C ASN A 103 26.03 -2.07 18.66
N ASN A 104 26.16 -0.74 18.68
CA ASN A 104 26.53 0.00 19.89
C ASN A 104 25.49 -0.16 21.02
N GLN A 105 24.21 -0.36 20.67
CA GLN A 105 23.13 -0.65 21.63
C GLN A 105 22.95 -2.16 21.93
N ASN A 106 23.89 -3.02 21.54
CA ASN A 106 23.80 -4.47 21.69
C ASN A 106 22.58 -5.11 21.01
N PHE A 107 22.03 -4.48 19.97
CA PHE A 107 20.96 -5.08 19.18
C PHE A 107 21.55 -6.20 18.30
N SER A 108 21.13 -7.45 18.52
CA SER A 108 21.66 -8.59 17.77
C SER A 108 21.32 -8.52 16.27
N LEU A 109 22.36 -8.44 15.44
CA LEU A 109 22.29 -8.50 13.97
C LEU A 109 22.59 -9.90 13.39
N SER A 110 22.68 -10.93 14.25
CA SER A 110 23.02 -12.28 13.82
C SER A 110 22.02 -12.80 12.76
N GLY A 111 22.54 -13.40 11.68
CA GLY A 111 21.73 -13.94 10.59
C GLY A 111 21.14 -12.89 9.63
N LEU A 112 21.38 -11.60 9.84
CA LEU A 112 20.94 -10.53 8.95
C LEU A 112 22.05 -10.11 7.97
N SER A 113 21.70 -10.04 6.69
CA SER A 113 22.53 -9.51 5.61
C SER A 113 22.24 -8.02 5.40
N ARG A 114 23.29 -7.20 5.38
CA ARG A 114 23.17 -5.73 5.21
C ARG A 114 22.66 -5.35 3.82
N LYS A 115 21.79 -4.35 3.77
CA LYS A 115 21.40 -3.63 2.54
C LYS A 115 22.17 -2.32 2.37
N THR A 116 22.22 -1.82 1.14
CA THR A 116 22.92 -0.57 0.77
C THR A 116 21.99 0.64 0.65
N ASN A 117 20.77 0.53 1.16
CA ASN A 117 19.78 1.60 1.09
C ASN A 117 20.16 2.80 1.97
N ASN A 118 19.74 3.97 1.54
CA ASN A 118 19.79 5.19 2.34
C ASN A 118 18.37 5.50 2.85
N LEU A 119 18.23 5.70 4.16
CA LEU A 119 16.98 6.15 4.75
C LEU A 119 16.67 7.58 4.29
N LEU A 120 17.66 8.47 4.40
CA LEU A 120 17.51 9.87 4.04
C LEU A 120 18.72 10.31 3.22
N SER A 121 18.50 10.85 2.02
CA SER A 121 19.59 11.41 1.21
C SER A 121 20.03 12.79 1.74
N LYS A 122 21.20 13.25 1.30
CA LYS A 122 21.69 14.60 1.62
C LYS A 122 20.75 15.70 1.11
N GLU A 123 20.01 15.44 0.04
CA GLU A 123 19.00 16.34 -0.54
C GLU A 123 17.62 16.23 0.12
N GLY A 124 17.49 15.48 1.22
CA GLY A 124 16.22 15.36 1.94
C GLY A 124 15.22 14.40 1.30
N ILE A 125 15.66 13.44 0.48
CA ILE A 125 14.78 12.40 -0.07
C ILE A 125 14.73 11.22 0.92
N LEU A 126 13.56 10.99 1.50
CA LEU A 126 13.25 9.87 2.38
C LEU A 126 12.94 8.62 1.56
N ARG A 127 13.52 7.48 1.94
CA ARG A 127 13.08 6.15 1.50
C ARG A 127 12.07 5.60 2.50
N ASN A 128 10.82 5.47 2.07
CA ASN A 128 9.76 4.84 2.84
C ASN A 128 10.04 3.34 3.02
N ALA A 129 9.65 2.79 4.19
CA ALA A 129 9.89 1.39 4.56
C ALA A 129 11.35 0.96 4.23
N CYS A 130 12.32 1.74 4.72
CA CYS A 130 13.73 1.56 4.34
C CYS A 130 14.31 0.28 4.94
N ALA A 131 14.38 -0.79 4.15
CA ALA A 131 15.09 -2.02 4.52
C ALA A 131 16.59 -1.76 4.66
N ILE A 132 17.13 -1.97 5.87
CA ILE A 132 18.55 -1.79 6.20
C ILE A 132 19.30 -3.13 6.31
N ALA A 133 18.60 -4.22 6.61
CA ALA A 133 19.12 -5.58 6.56
C ALA A 133 17.99 -6.61 6.33
N GLU A 134 18.31 -7.85 5.96
CA GLU A 134 17.32 -8.93 5.83
C GLU A 134 17.91 -10.32 6.11
N SER A 135 17.05 -11.24 6.52
CA SER A 135 17.32 -12.67 6.59
C SER A 135 16.39 -13.42 5.64
N LYS A 136 16.43 -14.76 5.67
CA LYS A 136 15.45 -15.60 4.95
C LYS A 136 14.01 -15.40 5.47
N ASN A 137 13.85 -15.06 6.75
CA ASN A 137 12.56 -15.08 7.44
C ASN A 137 12.12 -13.70 7.94
N SER A 138 12.93 -12.66 7.75
CA SER A 138 12.65 -11.34 8.29
C SER A 138 13.32 -10.22 7.52
N PHE A 139 12.78 -9.02 7.69
CA PHE A 139 13.32 -7.77 7.17
C PHE A 139 13.59 -6.85 8.36
N LEU A 140 14.76 -6.22 8.41
CA LEU A 140 15.03 -5.13 9.33
C LEU A 140 14.85 -3.81 8.60
N LEU A 141 13.85 -3.03 9.01
CA LEU A 141 13.49 -1.76 8.39
C LEU A 141 13.72 -0.61 9.37
N CYS A 142 13.78 0.60 8.82
CA CYS A 142 13.92 1.83 9.58
C CYS A 142 12.98 2.91 9.03
N SER A 143 12.44 3.70 9.95
CA SER A 143 11.60 4.86 9.65
C SER A 143 11.99 6.05 10.54
N ILE A 144 11.64 7.26 10.11
CA ILE A 144 11.77 8.45 10.95
C ILE A 144 10.54 8.53 11.86
N LYS A 145 10.77 8.54 13.17
CA LYS A 145 9.73 8.70 14.19
C LYS A 145 9.48 10.17 14.50
N SER A 146 10.55 10.93 14.73
CA SER A 146 10.47 12.37 14.99
C SER A 146 11.78 13.08 14.61
N GLN A 147 11.74 14.40 14.49
CA GLN A 147 12.95 15.23 14.38
C GLN A 147 12.82 16.43 15.32
N LYS A 148 13.86 16.67 16.14
CA LYS A 148 13.98 17.84 17.02
C LYS A 148 15.34 18.50 16.79
N GLY A 149 15.32 19.64 16.10
CA GLY A 149 16.55 20.33 15.69
C GLY A 149 17.42 19.44 14.80
N PRO A 150 18.71 19.25 15.13
CA PRO A 150 19.58 18.35 14.38
C PRO A 150 19.33 16.88 14.71
N ASN A 151 18.65 16.53 15.80
CA ASN A 151 18.47 15.13 16.18
C ASN A 151 17.25 14.52 15.49
N ILE A 152 17.46 13.38 14.83
CA ILE A 152 16.41 12.55 14.26
C ILE A 152 16.26 11.30 15.12
N GLU A 153 15.05 11.09 15.61
CA GLU A 153 14.63 9.86 16.27
C GLU A 153 14.17 8.88 15.19
N LEU A 154 14.81 7.73 15.14
CA LEU A 154 14.51 6.65 14.22
C LEU A 154 13.83 5.51 14.97
N CYS A 155 12.87 4.87 14.33
CA CYS A 155 12.34 3.60 14.79
C CYS A 155 12.86 2.49 13.86
N VAL A 156 13.64 1.56 14.43
CA VAL A 156 14.10 0.36 13.75
C VAL A 156 13.22 -0.80 14.20
N TYR A 157 12.72 -1.58 13.24
CA TYR A 157 11.83 -2.70 13.52
C TYR A 157 12.12 -3.87 12.59
N GLU A 158 12.06 -5.07 13.16
CA GLU A 158 12.19 -6.32 12.43
C GLU A 158 10.80 -6.88 12.12
N GLN A 159 10.47 -7.00 10.84
CA GLN A 159 9.24 -7.60 10.34
C GLN A 159 9.47 -9.08 10.02
N ASN A 160 8.51 -9.95 10.32
CA ASN A 160 8.49 -11.29 9.72
C ASN A 160 8.36 -11.19 8.20
N SER A 161 8.84 -12.17 7.43
CA SER A 161 8.69 -12.17 5.97
C SER A 161 7.29 -12.57 5.49
N LYS A 162 6.48 -13.19 6.35
CA LYS A 162 5.09 -13.53 6.06
C LYS A 162 4.16 -12.38 6.45
N PRO A 163 3.46 -11.75 5.50
CA PRO A 163 2.50 -10.72 5.82
C PRO A 163 1.19 -11.31 6.34
N PHE A 164 0.44 -10.52 7.11
CA PHE A 164 -0.96 -10.83 7.46
C PHE A 164 -1.95 -10.16 6.51
N ALA A 165 -1.52 -9.13 5.76
CA ALA A 165 -2.35 -8.48 4.75
C ALA A 165 -1.51 -7.90 3.60
N VAL A 166 -2.11 -7.77 2.43
CA VAL A 166 -1.49 -7.17 1.24
C VAL A 166 -2.44 -6.20 0.54
N PHE A 167 -1.88 -5.13 -0.03
CA PHE A 167 -2.62 -4.11 -0.77
C PHE A 167 -2.10 -3.99 -2.19
N GLU A 168 -3.03 -4.01 -3.14
CA GLU A 168 -2.76 -3.81 -4.56
C GLU A 168 -3.49 -2.58 -5.08
N CYS A 169 -2.75 -1.61 -5.62
CA CYS A 169 -3.32 -0.37 -6.14
C CYS A 169 -3.44 -0.46 -7.66
N LYS A 170 -4.65 -0.35 -8.20
CA LYS A 170 -4.87 -0.38 -9.65
C LYS A 170 -5.67 0.82 -10.13
N ARG A 171 -5.27 1.31 -11.29
CA ARG A 171 -6.00 2.32 -12.03
C ARG A 171 -6.84 1.61 -13.09
N VAL A 172 -8.16 1.72 -13.00
CA VAL A 172 -9.09 1.15 -13.99
C VAL A 172 -9.54 2.30 -14.88
N GLY A 173 -9.36 2.22 -16.20
CA GLY A 173 -9.80 3.26 -17.11
C GLY A 173 -10.28 2.67 -18.42
N VAL A 174 -11.31 3.28 -18.99
CA VAL A 174 -11.74 3.06 -20.38
C VAL A 174 -11.16 4.20 -21.20
N GLU A 175 -10.33 3.91 -22.21
CA GLU A 175 -9.88 4.96 -23.11
C GLU A 175 -11.07 5.44 -23.96
N GLU A 176 -11.40 6.74 -23.91
CA GLU A 176 -12.39 7.36 -24.80
C GLU A 176 -12.14 6.94 -26.25
N GLY A 177 -13.15 6.37 -26.90
CA GLY A 177 -13.13 6.01 -28.32
C GLY A 177 -12.47 4.67 -28.67
N ILE A 178 -11.93 3.93 -27.71
CA ILE A 178 -11.36 2.61 -27.97
C ILE A 178 -12.02 1.57 -27.06
N SER A 179 -12.90 0.76 -27.65
CA SER A 179 -13.45 -0.49 -27.10
C SER A 179 -12.39 -1.60 -26.92
N LYS A 180 -11.10 -1.26 -26.78
CA LYS A 180 -10.01 -2.22 -26.53
C LYS A 180 -9.98 -2.59 -25.06
N GLY A 181 -10.93 -3.46 -24.72
CA GLY A 181 -11.02 -4.26 -23.50
C GLY A 181 -10.08 -5.47 -23.35
N PRO A 182 -8.86 -5.59 -23.95
CA PRO A 182 -7.89 -6.62 -23.51
C PRO A 182 -6.87 -6.16 -22.45
N GLN A 183 -6.20 -5.02 -22.60
CA GLN A 183 -5.02 -4.73 -21.75
C GLN A 183 -5.37 -4.32 -20.31
N THR A 184 -6.48 -3.63 -20.09
CA THR A 184 -6.94 -3.24 -18.76
C THR A 184 -7.47 -4.45 -17.99
N ILE A 185 -8.22 -5.34 -18.65
CA ILE A 185 -8.67 -6.59 -18.04
C ILE A 185 -7.49 -7.53 -17.76
N GLU A 186 -6.47 -7.62 -18.63
CA GLU A 186 -5.28 -8.44 -18.34
C GLU A 186 -4.52 -7.95 -17.11
N LYS A 187 -4.38 -6.63 -16.91
CA LYS A 187 -3.76 -6.09 -15.69
C LYS A 187 -4.62 -6.31 -14.43
N ALA A 188 -5.94 -6.20 -14.57
CA ALA A 188 -6.87 -6.52 -13.48
C ALA A 188 -6.80 -8.03 -13.12
N LYS A 189 -6.73 -8.90 -14.14
CA LYS A 189 -6.55 -10.35 -13.99
C LYS A 189 -5.26 -10.71 -13.28
N GLN A 190 -4.15 -9.99 -13.55
CA GLN A 190 -2.89 -10.21 -12.84
C GLN A 190 -3.04 -9.95 -11.34
N GLY A 191 -3.57 -8.79 -10.94
CA GLY A 191 -3.82 -8.51 -9.51
C GLY A 191 -4.81 -9.50 -8.88
N ALA A 192 -5.89 -9.82 -9.60
CA ALA A 192 -6.86 -10.83 -9.19
C ALA A 192 -6.25 -12.23 -9.01
N TYR A 193 -5.30 -12.62 -9.87
CA TYR A 193 -4.60 -13.90 -9.75
C TYR A 193 -3.80 -13.96 -8.46
N VAL A 194 -2.98 -12.94 -8.18
CA VAL A 194 -2.19 -12.84 -6.94
C VAL A 194 -3.10 -12.90 -5.71
N ALA A 195 -4.22 -12.17 -5.73
CA ALA A 195 -5.17 -12.17 -4.61
C ALA A 195 -5.76 -13.56 -4.33
N ARG A 196 -5.97 -14.37 -5.37
CA ARG A 196 -6.52 -15.73 -5.24
C ARG A 196 -5.48 -16.75 -4.78
N THR A 197 -4.22 -16.59 -5.17
CA THR A 197 -3.18 -17.61 -4.92
C THR A 197 -2.36 -17.35 -3.67
N ALA A 198 -2.37 -16.14 -3.09
CA ALA A 198 -1.48 -15.80 -1.97
C ALA A 198 -1.90 -16.39 -0.60
N SER A 199 -3.20 -16.50 -0.33
CA SER A 199 -3.73 -16.84 1.01
C SER A 199 -4.04 -18.32 1.15
N SER A 200 -3.96 -18.88 2.37
CA SER A 200 -4.48 -20.24 2.62
C SER A 200 -6.00 -20.34 2.50
N LEU A 201 -6.74 -19.23 2.67
CA LEU A 201 -8.18 -19.18 2.48
C LEU A 201 -8.50 -19.07 0.98
N GLN A 202 -8.87 -20.19 0.37
CA GLN A 202 -9.14 -20.28 -1.06
C GLN A 202 -10.64 -20.08 -1.34
N LYS A 203 -10.95 -19.34 -2.42
CA LYS A 203 -12.33 -19.07 -2.87
C LYS A 203 -12.83 -20.17 -3.80
N ILE A 204 -13.99 -20.75 -3.49
CA ILE A 204 -14.71 -21.71 -4.34
C ILE A 204 -16.15 -21.25 -4.56
N ARG A 205 -16.76 -21.72 -5.64
CA ARG A 205 -18.16 -21.42 -5.99
C ARG A 205 -18.98 -22.70 -6.05
N THR A 206 -20.17 -22.67 -5.48
CA THR A 206 -21.17 -23.72 -5.61
C THR A 206 -21.87 -23.64 -6.97
N GLU A 207 -22.67 -24.65 -7.30
CA GLU A 207 -23.54 -24.63 -8.50
C GLU A 207 -24.58 -23.50 -8.46
N SER A 208 -25.06 -23.15 -7.26
CA SER A 208 -25.93 -21.99 -7.02
C SER A 208 -25.23 -20.64 -7.19
N GLY A 209 -23.90 -20.62 -7.39
CA GLY A 209 -23.09 -19.42 -7.57
C GLY A 209 -22.67 -18.73 -6.26
N GLU A 210 -22.96 -19.32 -5.11
CA GLU A 210 -22.57 -18.83 -3.79
C GLU A 210 -21.07 -18.98 -3.57
N MET A 211 -20.47 -18.01 -2.88
CA MET A 211 -19.04 -18.01 -2.60
C MET A 211 -18.74 -18.66 -1.24
N TYR A 212 -17.92 -19.69 -1.26
CA TYR A 212 -17.42 -20.38 -0.07
C TYR A 212 -15.90 -20.23 0.03
N GLY A 213 -15.40 -20.32 1.25
CA GLY A 213 -13.98 -20.42 1.56
C GLY A 213 -13.60 -21.85 1.90
N ILE A 214 -12.41 -22.29 1.49
CA ILE A 214 -11.80 -23.56 1.92
C ILE A 214 -10.40 -23.32 2.49
N ILE A 215 -10.11 -23.95 3.63
CA ILE A 215 -8.76 -24.04 4.21
C ILE A 215 -8.42 -25.51 4.44
N TYR A 216 -7.20 -25.90 4.04
CA TYR A 216 -6.60 -27.19 4.39
C TYR A 216 -5.79 -27.07 5.68
N LYS A 217 -6.02 -28.02 6.59
CA LYS A 217 -5.30 -28.18 7.84
C LYS A 217 -3.99 -28.93 7.66
N SER A 218 -3.18 -28.96 8.72
CA SER A 218 -1.89 -29.68 8.77
C SER A 218 -2.05 -31.19 8.52
N ASP A 219 -3.17 -31.73 8.96
CA ASP A 219 -3.54 -33.15 8.90
C ASP A 219 -4.24 -33.53 7.59
N ASN A 220 -4.23 -32.63 6.59
CA ASN A 220 -4.93 -32.75 5.31
C ASN A 220 -6.46 -32.78 5.38
N THR A 221 -7.07 -32.54 6.54
CA THR A 221 -8.51 -32.25 6.60
C THR A 221 -8.80 -30.85 6.08
N PHE A 222 -10.05 -30.54 5.78
CA PHE A 222 -10.46 -29.24 5.27
C PHE A 222 -11.69 -28.69 5.97
N TYR A 223 -11.79 -27.37 6.00
CA TYR A 223 -12.95 -26.63 6.49
C TYR A 223 -13.53 -25.83 5.36
N ILE A 224 -14.85 -25.92 5.18
CA ILE A 224 -15.61 -25.18 4.16
C ILE A 224 -16.76 -24.43 4.83
N LYS A 225 -16.85 -23.13 4.58
CA LYS A 225 -17.89 -22.23 5.12
C LYS A 225 -18.19 -21.10 4.13
N PRO A 226 -19.34 -20.40 4.24
CA PRO A 226 -19.59 -19.18 3.47
C PRO A 226 -18.41 -18.21 3.60
N TYR A 227 -17.96 -17.64 2.47
CA TYR A 227 -16.64 -17.02 2.40
C TYR A 227 -16.43 -15.88 3.41
N THR A 228 -17.37 -14.94 3.48
CA THR A 228 -17.27 -13.77 4.37
C THR A 228 -17.28 -14.16 5.84
N GLU A 229 -18.18 -15.09 6.21
CA GLU A 229 -18.27 -15.62 7.58
C GLU A 229 -16.99 -16.34 7.98
N PHE A 230 -16.43 -17.14 7.06
CA PHE A 230 -15.20 -17.88 7.35
C PHE A 230 -14.00 -16.93 7.50
N MET A 231 -13.91 -15.90 6.66
CA MET A 231 -12.87 -14.88 6.77
C MET A 231 -12.94 -14.16 8.12
N GLU A 232 -14.13 -13.76 8.56
CA GLU A 232 -14.33 -13.13 9.87
C GLU A 232 -13.95 -14.08 11.01
N GLU A 233 -14.37 -15.33 10.96
CA GLU A 233 -13.99 -16.35 11.95
C GLU A 233 -12.47 -16.49 12.05
N ILE A 234 -11.77 -16.56 10.92
CA ILE A 234 -10.31 -16.64 10.91
C ILE A 234 -9.71 -15.40 11.58
N ILE A 235 -10.12 -14.21 11.13
CA ILE A 235 -9.61 -12.93 11.61
C ILE A 235 -9.86 -12.75 13.12
N PHE A 236 -11.04 -13.08 13.64
CA PHE A 236 -11.38 -12.86 15.04
C PHE A 236 -11.09 -14.06 15.96
N SER A 237 -10.59 -15.17 15.42
CA SER A 237 -10.11 -16.31 16.22
C SER A 237 -8.65 -16.16 16.66
N ASN A 238 -8.22 -17.03 17.59
CA ASN A 238 -6.81 -17.27 17.91
C ASN A 238 -6.33 -18.63 17.37
N ASN A 239 -7.03 -19.19 16.38
CA ASN A 239 -6.68 -20.50 15.86
C ASN A 239 -5.42 -20.41 14.98
N THR A 240 -4.30 -20.85 15.54
CA THR A 240 -2.98 -20.80 14.88
C THR A 240 -2.97 -21.54 13.55
N GLU A 241 -3.69 -22.66 13.44
CA GLU A 241 -3.74 -23.46 12.22
C GLU A 241 -4.41 -22.71 11.05
N LEU A 242 -5.46 -21.94 11.34
CA LEU A 242 -6.14 -21.12 10.34
C LEU A 242 -5.32 -19.88 9.98
N LEU A 243 -4.66 -19.25 10.96
CA LEU A 243 -3.98 -17.97 10.81
C LEU A 243 -2.58 -18.06 10.18
N ARG A 244 -1.82 -19.13 10.44
CA ARG A 244 -0.38 -19.22 10.09
C ARG A 244 -0.01 -19.03 8.62
N ARG A 245 -0.98 -19.17 7.72
CA ARG A 245 -0.84 -19.02 6.26
C ARG A 245 -1.95 -18.15 5.66
N PHE A 246 -2.80 -17.56 6.50
CA PHE A 246 -3.84 -16.64 6.06
C PHE A 246 -3.22 -15.29 5.74
N ILE A 247 -3.58 -14.75 4.59
CA ILE A 247 -3.19 -13.41 4.16
C ILE A 247 -4.45 -12.72 3.67
N MET A 248 -4.83 -11.60 4.28
CA MET A 248 -5.95 -10.81 3.80
C MET A 248 -5.54 -10.00 2.57
N THR A 249 -6.32 -10.07 1.50
CA THR A 249 -6.02 -9.40 0.23
C THR A 249 -6.94 -8.19 0.00
N ILE A 250 -6.34 -7.02 -0.19
CA ILE A 250 -7.06 -5.76 -0.37
C ILE A 250 -6.71 -5.14 -1.72
N GLY A 251 -7.70 -4.94 -2.58
CA GLY A 251 -7.56 -4.16 -3.80
C GLY A 251 -8.00 -2.71 -3.56
N VAL A 252 -7.24 -1.75 -4.09
CA VAL A 252 -7.62 -0.33 -4.14
C VAL A 252 -7.67 0.11 -5.58
N VAL A 253 -8.85 0.46 -6.06
CA VAL A 253 -9.09 0.86 -7.44
C VAL A 253 -9.56 2.31 -7.55
N SER A 254 -9.14 3.01 -8.59
CA SER A 254 -9.74 4.29 -9.01
C SER A 254 -10.23 4.15 -10.45
N ASN A 255 -11.32 4.85 -10.83
CA ASN A 255 -11.84 4.82 -12.21
C ASN A 255 -11.61 6.15 -12.94
N HIS A 256 -11.50 6.07 -14.27
CA HIS A 256 -11.43 7.19 -15.20
C HIS A 256 -12.68 7.17 -16.09
N GLY A 257 -13.76 7.80 -15.64
CA GLY A 257 -14.87 8.14 -16.52
C GLY A 257 -16.11 7.25 -16.49
N ASN A 258 -16.26 6.31 -15.54
CA ASN A 258 -17.55 5.63 -15.30
C ASN A 258 -17.85 5.46 -13.80
N TRP A 259 -19.03 5.89 -13.36
CA TRP A 259 -19.47 5.68 -11.97
C TRP A 259 -19.90 4.22 -11.79
N PHE A 260 -19.02 3.39 -11.24
CA PHE A 260 -19.36 2.01 -10.87
C PHE A 260 -19.60 1.92 -9.37
N THR A 261 -20.82 1.55 -9.01
CA THR A 261 -21.20 1.27 -7.62
C THR A 261 -21.00 -0.22 -7.33
N SER A 262 -21.14 -0.64 -6.06
CA SER A 262 -21.23 -2.05 -5.71
C SER A 262 -22.40 -2.77 -6.43
N GLU A 263 -23.39 -2.02 -6.92
CA GLU A 263 -24.58 -2.52 -7.61
C GLU A 263 -24.42 -2.57 -9.14
N ASN A 264 -23.61 -1.68 -9.73
CA ASN A 264 -23.38 -1.61 -11.17
C ASN A 264 -21.88 -1.72 -11.52
N GLN A 265 -21.40 -2.95 -11.64
CA GLN A 265 -20.00 -3.28 -11.91
C GLN A 265 -19.79 -3.70 -13.37
N ASN A 266 -18.79 -3.12 -14.04
CA ASN A 266 -18.28 -3.66 -15.30
C ASN A 266 -17.57 -5.02 -15.10
N LYS A 267 -17.17 -5.66 -16.19
CA LYS A 267 -16.57 -7.00 -16.16
C LYS A 267 -15.29 -7.03 -15.33
N GLU A 268 -14.45 -6.01 -15.46
CA GLU A 268 -13.18 -5.86 -14.74
C GLU A 268 -13.41 -5.74 -13.23
N MET A 269 -14.35 -4.88 -12.81
CA MET A 269 -14.69 -4.69 -11.40
C MET A 269 -15.28 -5.97 -10.80
N LYS A 270 -16.09 -6.72 -11.56
CA LYS A 270 -16.60 -8.04 -11.12
C LYS A 270 -15.47 -9.04 -10.88
N VAL A 271 -14.48 -9.10 -11.78
CA VAL A 271 -13.31 -9.99 -11.63
C VAL A 271 -12.53 -9.62 -10.37
N LEU A 272 -12.26 -8.33 -10.15
CA LEU A 272 -11.53 -7.85 -8.97
C LEU A 272 -12.33 -8.10 -7.67
N ALA A 273 -13.62 -7.75 -7.64
CA ALA A 273 -14.47 -7.85 -6.45
C ALA A 273 -14.64 -9.29 -5.97
N GLN A 274 -14.56 -10.25 -6.89
CA GLN A 274 -14.62 -11.67 -6.58
C GLN A 274 -13.25 -12.27 -6.21
N SER A 275 -12.16 -11.56 -6.49
CA SER A 275 -10.80 -12.09 -6.31
C SER A 275 -10.18 -11.59 -5.00
N TYR A 276 -10.31 -10.31 -4.69
CA TYR A 276 -9.85 -9.74 -3.42
C TYR A 276 -10.84 -10.02 -2.29
N ASP A 277 -10.34 -10.01 -1.06
CA ASP A 277 -11.15 -10.16 0.16
C ASP A 277 -11.88 -8.85 0.44
N TRP A 278 -11.15 -7.75 0.26
CA TRP A 278 -11.67 -6.40 0.22
C TRP A 278 -11.34 -5.71 -1.09
N LEU A 279 -12.31 -5.02 -1.69
CA LEU A 279 -12.09 -4.14 -2.83
C LEU A 279 -12.61 -2.75 -2.50
N LEU A 280 -11.69 -1.80 -2.44
CA LEU A 280 -11.97 -0.39 -2.18
C LEU A 280 -11.95 0.40 -3.49
N PHE A 281 -12.86 1.35 -3.61
CA PHE A 281 -12.91 2.30 -4.72
C PHE A 281 -12.58 3.71 -4.23
N LEU A 282 -11.44 4.26 -4.65
CA LEU A 282 -11.09 5.65 -4.47
C LEU A 282 -11.91 6.50 -5.45
N SER A 283 -12.85 7.28 -4.91
CA SER A 283 -13.76 8.11 -5.70
C SER A 283 -13.04 9.21 -6.48
N ASP A 284 -13.57 9.52 -7.66
CA ASP A 284 -13.16 10.66 -8.49
C ASP A 284 -13.12 11.95 -7.67
N LYS A 285 -14.17 12.19 -6.86
CA LYS A 285 -14.24 13.34 -5.95
C LYS A 285 -13.06 13.40 -4.99
N GLY A 286 -12.69 12.28 -4.37
CA GLY A 286 -11.57 12.22 -3.43
C GLY A 286 -10.23 12.45 -4.12
N LEU A 287 -10.00 11.80 -5.26
CA LEU A 287 -8.79 11.99 -6.06
C LEU A 287 -8.67 13.44 -6.58
N SER A 288 -9.76 14.02 -7.06
CA SER A 288 -9.82 15.42 -7.48
C SER A 288 -9.56 16.38 -6.36
N GLU A 289 -10.15 16.14 -5.18
CA GLU A 289 -9.92 16.96 -4.00
C GLU A 289 -8.44 16.94 -3.59
N PHE A 290 -7.80 15.77 -3.62
CA PHE A 290 -6.37 15.63 -3.33
C PHE A 290 -5.51 16.42 -4.33
N ILE A 291 -5.75 16.23 -5.63
CA ILE A 291 -4.97 16.88 -6.69
C ILE A 291 -5.16 18.40 -6.67
N ASP A 292 -6.40 18.86 -6.55
CA ASP A 292 -6.70 20.29 -6.54
C ASP A 292 -6.06 20.98 -5.33
N LYS A 293 -6.28 20.44 -4.12
CA LYS A 293 -5.84 21.10 -2.88
C LYS A 293 -4.35 20.97 -2.57
N LEU A 294 -3.66 19.99 -3.14
CA LEU A 294 -2.25 19.71 -2.80
C LEU A 294 -1.28 19.89 -3.97
N ILE A 295 -1.76 19.85 -5.21
CA ILE A 295 -0.91 19.92 -6.41
C ILE A 295 -1.23 21.13 -7.26
N MET A 296 -2.50 21.32 -7.67
CA MET A 296 -2.85 22.39 -8.62
C MET A 296 -2.97 23.75 -7.94
N ASN A 297 -3.73 23.79 -6.84
CA ASN A 297 -4.07 24.99 -6.09
C ASN A 297 -3.72 24.83 -4.59
N PRO A 298 -2.45 24.51 -4.25
CA PRO A 298 -2.07 24.31 -2.86
C PRO A 298 -2.13 25.59 -2.04
N LYS A 299 -2.59 25.47 -0.79
CA LYS A 299 -2.29 26.47 0.23
C LYS A 299 -0.79 26.58 0.43
N ARG A 300 -0.30 27.72 0.92
CA ARG A 300 1.13 27.97 1.16
C ARG A 300 1.83 26.83 1.93
N ILE A 301 1.16 26.28 2.96
CA ILE A 301 1.68 25.16 3.76
C ILE A 301 1.83 23.85 2.97
N HIS A 302 1.08 23.66 1.87
CA HIS A 302 1.13 22.47 1.02
C HIS A 302 2.06 22.63 -0.20
N LEU A 303 2.73 23.78 -0.38
CA LEU A 303 3.63 24.00 -1.51
C LEU A 303 4.73 22.94 -1.64
N PRO A 304 5.38 22.45 -0.55
CA PRO A 304 6.38 21.40 -0.67
C PRO A 304 5.86 20.10 -1.31
N ILE A 305 4.57 19.78 -1.17
CA ILE A 305 3.94 18.62 -1.83
C ILE A 305 3.90 18.84 -3.34
N ARG A 306 3.42 20.01 -3.78
CA ARG A 306 3.40 20.40 -5.20
C ARG A 306 4.80 20.41 -5.78
N ASP A 307 5.77 20.99 -5.08
CA ASP A 307 7.14 21.14 -5.56
C ASP A 307 7.83 19.77 -5.71
N ALA A 308 7.61 18.86 -4.76
CA ALA A 308 8.08 17.47 -4.85
C ALA A 308 7.44 16.72 -6.03
N PHE A 309 6.14 16.91 -6.25
CA PHE A 309 5.42 16.36 -7.40
C PHE A 309 6.00 16.89 -8.72
N ILE A 310 6.03 18.22 -8.93
CA ILE A 310 6.54 18.83 -10.16
C ILE A 310 7.99 18.41 -10.44
N SER A 311 8.85 18.40 -9.41
CA SER A 311 10.25 17.98 -9.57
C SER A 311 10.40 16.52 -10.02
N SER A 312 9.45 15.65 -9.68
CA SER A 312 9.47 14.24 -10.07
C SER A 312 8.97 14.01 -11.50
N TYR A 313 8.26 15.00 -12.06
CA TYR A 313 7.50 14.94 -13.31
C TYR A 313 7.79 16.09 -14.28
N SER A 314 8.84 16.88 -14.09
CA SER A 314 9.24 17.95 -15.01
C SER A 314 10.10 17.42 -16.15
N GLU A 315 10.19 18.18 -17.25
CA GLU A 315 11.01 17.84 -18.43
C GLU A 315 12.49 17.62 -18.05
N LYS A 316 13.00 18.50 -17.19
CA LYS A 316 14.34 18.41 -16.60
C LYS A 316 14.31 17.55 -15.34
N LYS A 317 13.76 16.33 -15.45
CA LYS A 317 13.67 15.40 -14.32
C LYS A 317 15.07 15.15 -13.75
N VAL A 318 15.34 15.71 -12.58
CA VAL A 318 16.63 15.52 -11.90
C VAL A 318 16.59 14.24 -11.05
N LYS A 319 15.54 14.07 -10.23
CA LYS A 319 15.37 12.92 -9.31
C LYS A 319 13.90 12.63 -9.02
N ASN A 320 13.60 11.39 -8.66
CA ASN A 320 12.26 10.97 -8.24
C ASN A 320 12.10 11.17 -6.73
N GLN A 321 11.14 11.99 -6.30
CA GLN A 321 10.92 12.33 -4.89
C GLN A 321 9.44 12.43 -4.51
N PHE A 322 8.56 11.85 -5.31
CA PHE A 322 7.12 11.80 -5.08
C PHE A 322 6.54 10.45 -5.53
N THR A 323 6.96 9.39 -4.85
CA THR A 323 6.47 8.02 -5.05
C THR A 323 6.27 7.31 -3.72
N LYS A 324 5.63 6.14 -3.75
CA LYS A 324 5.50 5.29 -2.57
C LYS A 324 6.85 4.92 -1.95
N VAL A 325 7.89 4.68 -2.76
CA VAL A 325 9.23 4.29 -2.27
C VAL A 325 10.04 5.50 -1.80
N GLN A 326 9.93 6.63 -2.50
CA GLN A 326 10.74 7.82 -2.25
C GLN A 326 9.88 9.07 -2.15
N MET A 327 10.01 9.79 -1.05
CA MET A 327 9.29 11.04 -0.80
C MET A 327 10.24 12.13 -0.34
N ASN A 328 10.05 13.36 -0.80
CA ASN A 328 10.70 14.51 -0.20
C ASN A 328 10.29 14.64 1.28
N LEU A 329 11.25 14.82 2.19
CA LEU A 329 11.00 14.79 3.64
C LEU A 329 9.98 15.84 4.11
N ASP A 330 9.99 17.04 3.54
CA ASP A 330 9.03 18.09 3.91
C ASP A 330 7.64 17.76 3.38
N ALA A 331 7.56 17.23 2.15
CA ALA A 331 6.29 16.72 1.61
C ALA A 331 5.74 15.55 2.44
N ASP A 332 6.58 14.62 2.90
CA ASP A 332 6.15 13.49 3.76
C ASP A 332 5.51 13.98 5.05
N ARG A 333 6.12 14.97 5.72
CA ARG A 333 5.60 15.57 6.95
C ARG A 333 4.25 16.24 6.73
N ILE A 334 4.16 17.07 5.70
CA ILE A 334 2.94 17.80 5.41
C ILE A 334 1.82 16.83 4.98
N LEU A 335 2.15 15.74 4.27
CA LEU A 335 1.19 14.69 3.96
C LEU A 335 0.74 13.95 5.23
N LEU A 336 1.64 13.61 6.14
CA LEU A 336 1.26 13.02 7.44
C LEU A 336 0.29 13.93 8.21
N ASP A 337 0.60 15.21 8.31
CA ASP A 337 -0.24 16.19 9.00
C ASP A 337 -1.59 16.36 8.30
N TYR A 338 -1.59 16.50 6.96
CA TYR A 338 -2.81 16.62 6.17
C TYR A 338 -3.72 15.41 6.37
N PHE A 339 -3.18 14.18 6.33
CA PHE A 339 -3.98 12.98 6.49
C PHE A 339 -4.49 12.81 7.92
N SER A 340 -3.66 13.12 8.92
CA SER A 340 -4.05 13.07 10.33
C SER A 340 -5.21 14.02 10.62
N ILE A 341 -5.09 15.29 10.19
CA ILE A 341 -6.11 16.33 10.39
C ILE A 341 -7.41 16.00 9.63
N ASN A 342 -7.29 15.50 8.40
CA ASN A 342 -8.45 15.25 7.51
C ASN A 342 -8.93 13.80 7.50
N LYS A 343 -8.55 12.99 8.51
CA LYS A 343 -8.77 11.53 8.54
C LYS A 343 -10.17 11.09 8.12
N LYS A 344 -11.23 11.61 8.77
CA LYS A 344 -12.63 11.25 8.45
C LYS A 344 -13.01 11.62 7.01
N LYS A 345 -12.53 12.77 6.54
CA LYS A 345 -12.79 13.26 5.19
C LYS A 345 -12.10 12.37 4.14
N ILE A 346 -10.87 11.96 4.40
CA ILE A 346 -10.12 11.07 3.51
C ILE A 346 -10.70 9.65 3.51
N GLU A 347 -11.10 9.13 4.68
CA GLU A 347 -11.82 7.85 4.76
C GLU A 347 -13.10 7.88 3.91
N SER A 348 -13.80 9.03 3.84
CA SER A 348 -14.98 9.19 2.96
C SER A 348 -14.67 9.21 1.45
N TRP A 349 -13.40 9.27 1.05
CA TRP A 349 -13.01 9.15 -0.36
C TRP A 349 -13.13 7.72 -0.88
N PHE A 350 -13.19 6.74 0.02
CA PHE A 350 -13.20 5.31 -0.32
C PHE A 350 -14.59 4.70 -0.16
N ASN A 351 -15.08 4.06 -1.21
CA ASN A 351 -16.27 3.23 -1.18
C ASN A 351 -15.87 1.75 -1.10
N VAL A 352 -16.62 0.95 -0.35
CA VAL A 352 -16.41 -0.51 -0.30
C VAL A 352 -17.23 -1.16 -1.42
N ILE A 353 -16.54 -1.84 -2.34
CA ILE A 353 -17.15 -2.59 -3.44
C ILE A 353 -17.39 -4.04 -3.04
N SER A 354 -16.44 -4.62 -2.31
CA SER A 354 -16.52 -5.97 -1.75
C SER A 354 -15.79 -5.99 -0.41
N PRO A 355 -16.28 -6.73 0.61
CA PRO A 355 -17.56 -7.44 0.61
C PRO A 355 -18.75 -6.47 0.66
N LYS A 356 -19.91 -6.92 0.17
CA LYS A 356 -21.12 -6.08 0.13
C LYS A 356 -21.57 -5.73 1.55
N LYS A 357 -22.13 -4.52 1.72
CA LYS A 357 -22.70 -4.00 2.98
C LYS A 357 -21.70 -3.75 4.11
N LYS A 358 -20.40 -4.01 3.92
CA LYS A 358 -19.38 -3.61 4.88
C LYS A 358 -18.90 -2.18 4.66
N HIS A 359 -18.34 -1.61 5.71
CA HIS A 359 -17.79 -0.26 5.76
C HIS A 359 -16.27 -0.27 5.95
N LEU A 360 -15.62 0.83 5.58
CA LEU A 360 -14.16 1.00 5.73
C LEU A 360 -13.68 0.84 7.19
N SER A 361 -14.54 1.19 8.15
CA SER A 361 -14.29 1.01 9.58
C SER A 361 -14.13 -0.47 9.97
N GLU A 362 -14.87 -1.38 9.32
CA GLU A 362 -14.76 -2.81 9.57
C GLU A 362 -13.43 -3.37 9.04
N LEU A 363 -13.02 -2.99 7.81
CA LEU A 363 -11.69 -3.34 7.28
C LEU A 363 -10.59 -2.88 8.24
N LYS A 364 -10.69 -1.65 8.73
CA LYS A 364 -9.73 -1.11 9.70
C LYS A 364 -9.75 -1.90 11.01
N SER A 365 -10.91 -2.35 11.47
CA SER A 365 -11.04 -3.20 12.66
C SER A 365 -10.39 -4.56 12.43
N GLU A 366 -10.65 -5.21 11.30
CA GLU A 366 -10.07 -6.50 10.90
C GLU A 366 -8.54 -6.42 10.78
N LEU A 367 -8.02 -5.35 10.17
CA LEU A 367 -6.57 -5.11 10.09
C LEU A 367 -5.94 -4.90 11.46
N ASN A 368 -6.63 -4.20 12.38
CA ASN A 368 -6.15 -4.01 13.74
C ASN A 368 -6.19 -5.31 14.55
N GLU A 369 -7.22 -6.13 14.35
CA GLU A 369 -7.29 -7.45 14.95
C GLU A 369 -6.11 -8.31 14.51
N LEU A 370 -5.85 -8.39 13.20
CA LEU A 370 -4.68 -9.09 12.67
C LEU A 370 -3.37 -8.50 13.21
N LYS A 371 -3.21 -7.17 13.23
CA LYS A 371 -2.02 -6.49 13.78
C LYS A 371 -1.70 -6.92 15.22
N ASN A 372 -2.74 -7.09 16.05
CA ASN A 372 -2.58 -7.31 17.49
C ASN A 372 -2.43 -8.79 17.90
N LYS A 373 -2.43 -9.73 16.94
CA LYS A 373 -2.29 -11.15 17.27
C LYS A 373 -0.89 -11.51 17.76
N ASN A 374 -0.80 -12.61 18.52
CA ASN A 374 0.48 -13.21 18.91
C ASN A 374 1.14 -13.95 17.74
N TRP A 375 1.64 -13.19 16.76
CA TRP A 375 2.27 -13.76 15.56
C TRP A 375 3.51 -14.59 15.85
N LYS A 376 4.19 -14.34 16.97
CA LYS A 376 5.31 -15.16 17.41
C LYS A 376 4.88 -16.58 17.75
N GLU A 377 3.66 -16.78 18.22
CA GLU A 377 3.08 -18.11 18.48
C GLU A 377 2.45 -18.69 17.22
N ILE A 378 1.70 -17.89 16.47
CA ILE A 378 1.00 -18.32 15.24
C ILE A 378 1.98 -18.81 14.16
N LEU A 379 3.18 -18.21 14.07
CA LEU A 379 4.16 -18.53 13.03
C LEU A 379 5.22 -19.56 13.44
N LYS A 380 5.14 -20.11 14.66
CA LYS A 380 5.89 -21.33 15.03
C LYS A 380 5.38 -22.51 14.21
#